data_AF-A0A6G1E0H6-F1
#
_entry.id   AF-A0A6G1E0H6-F1
#
_cell.length_a   1.000
_cell.length_b   1.000
_cell.length_c   1.000
_cell.angle_alpha   90.00
_cell.angle_beta   90.00
_cell.angle_gamma   90.00
#
_symmetry.space_group_name_H-M   'P 1'
#
loop_
_entity.id
_entity.type
_entity.pdbx_description
1 polymer ?
#
loop_
_entity_poly.entity_id
_entity_poly.type
_entity_poly.pdbx_seq_one_letter_code
_entity_poly.pdbx_strand_id
1 'polypeptide(L)'
;MAATAPTSPSAAAATLLFLPSRRHLQETASVPVPSRAIARRLSRGARSLGPPRAGAGERGGGAGKTITGKGTIRIVSIVGDGSISPLKDTPWEEVMRHTANRMKWVDEGFEMLVFTDKSIGHDDLSKELAQCDMLVNVAITSQETVEWLLNNTEFIPNILCFQSSPTLENKLGGRFVQYTGHQNMFGNLTNIGKPGGMKESAEVLKTVSNAWERHNSDDIRFCLLVVVNADIRPVDMLQNLRAKGLSTLSCMIRNCGPQILNCLFDPNCRKALQCLNSCSPTDQVCNYRCIASYESPHLEAFSLCVLQKNNCLDLNAEIPSEPSVTPLTMFREQKLSHELAEDLFVGWLDNLEWSWRVVAGQNPAYDQFPCQYQLFYRGKAKGSFWYEPIFQVRTLEGKLVWRRRKYRVRRASSPGTFYFSVLDNGVVSKEFWTIVDVSDDFSWGLFHYHGAAQAAGLAYTGAVLVSPDGSCPDLDNPRLASALDKCGIKKWELYMVDNCSCTGAPLGTPEDAKLHYQIAPGKESSILQTG
;
A
#
# COMPACT_ATOMS: atom_id res chain seq x y z
N MET A 1 -28.07 48.37 -10.23
CA MET A 1 -29.28 47.79 -9.63
C MET A 1 -29.15 46.28 -9.79
N ALA A 2 -28.46 45.58 -8.89
CA ALA A 2 -28.96 45.02 -7.62
C ALA A 2 -29.94 43.84 -7.81
N ALA A 3 -29.44 42.62 -7.61
CA ALA A 3 -30.14 41.42 -7.08
C ALA A 3 -29.13 40.25 -7.04
N THR A 4 -28.41 40.04 -5.93
CA THR A 4 -28.68 39.02 -4.88
C THR A 4 -28.37 37.57 -5.28
N ALA A 5 -27.27 37.05 -4.75
CA ALA A 5 -26.86 35.65 -4.80
C ALA A 5 -27.33 34.90 -3.53
N PRO A 6 -27.76 33.63 -3.62
CA PRO A 6 -28.00 32.80 -2.45
C PRO A 6 -26.74 31.98 -2.10
N THR A 7 -26.31 32.12 -0.86
CA THR A 7 -25.29 31.30 -0.19
C THR A 7 -25.87 29.98 0.29
N SER A 8 -25.16 28.87 0.07
CA SER A 8 -25.46 27.55 0.67
C SER A 8 -24.21 26.91 1.27
N PRO A 9 -24.36 26.04 2.30
CA PRO A 9 -23.39 25.91 3.38
C PRO A 9 -22.70 24.53 3.42
N SER A 10 -21.37 24.50 3.34
CA SER A 10 -20.54 23.45 3.98
C SER A 10 -19.06 23.85 4.04
N ALA A 11 -18.80 25.09 4.46
CA ALA A 11 -17.48 25.59 4.87
C ALA A 11 -17.52 26.17 6.30
N ALA A 12 -18.56 25.85 7.07
CA ALA A 12 -18.92 26.60 8.28
C ALA A 12 -18.38 26.02 9.61
N ALA A 13 -17.56 24.97 9.61
CA ALA A 13 -17.04 24.41 10.86
C ALA A 13 -15.60 24.85 11.22
N ALA A 14 -14.89 25.58 10.35
CA ALA A 14 -13.49 25.96 10.58
C ALA A 14 -13.17 27.46 10.44
N THR A 15 -14.16 28.32 10.16
CA THR A 15 -13.90 29.75 9.85
C THR A 15 -14.64 30.74 10.76
N LEU A 16 -15.30 30.29 11.83
CA LEU A 16 -16.15 31.15 12.68
C LEU A 16 -15.65 31.38 14.12
N LEU A 17 -14.36 31.19 14.44
CA LEU A 17 -13.88 31.40 15.82
C LEU A 17 -12.68 32.34 16.03
N PHE A 18 -12.19 33.07 15.02
CA PHE A 18 -11.14 34.06 15.27
C PHE A 18 -11.31 35.34 14.45
N LEU A 19 -12.11 36.27 14.98
CA LEU A 19 -11.99 37.70 14.70
C LEU A 19 -11.67 38.41 16.01
N PRO A 20 -10.45 38.98 16.20
CA PRO A 20 -10.23 40.01 17.19
C PRO A 20 -10.24 41.39 16.54
N SER A 21 -10.93 42.27 17.25
CA SER A 21 -11.16 43.68 16.99
C SER A 21 -9.86 44.51 16.97
N ARG A 22 -9.86 45.59 16.16
CA ARG A 22 -8.84 46.64 16.15
C ARG A 22 -8.68 47.27 17.54
N ARG A 23 -7.47 47.27 18.10
CA ARG A 23 -6.98 48.33 18.98
C ARG A 23 -5.51 48.62 18.69
N HIS A 24 -5.22 49.91 18.53
CA HIS A 24 -3.88 50.51 18.47
C HIS A 24 -3.15 50.35 19.82
N LEU A 25 -1.85 50.01 19.78
CA LEU A 25 -0.80 50.65 20.58
C LEU A 25 0.62 50.24 20.13
N GLN A 26 1.55 51.14 20.39
CA GLN A 26 2.88 51.35 19.81
C GLN A 26 4.02 50.44 20.31
N GLU A 27 5.04 50.35 19.45
CA GLU A 27 6.51 50.41 19.66
C GLU A 27 7.33 49.35 20.43
N THR A 28 8.28 48.82 19.66
CA THR A 28 9.72 48.58 19.93
C THR A 28 10.23 47.37 20.75
N ALA A 29 11.32 46.82 20.20
CA ALA A 29 12.53 46.25 20.85
C ALA A 29 12.76 44.72 20.84
N SER A 30 13.64 44.31 19.90
CA SER A 30 14.87 43.47 20.05
C SER A 30 15.00 42.36 21.12
N VAL A 31 15.16 41.12 20.62
CA VAL A 31 16.11 39.99 20.95
C VAL A 31 17.08 40.23 22.13
N PRO A 32 17.25 39.28 23.10
CA PRO A 32 18.30 38.24 22.95
C PRO A 32 18.07 36.82 23.54
N VAL A 33 18.89 35.92 22.99
CA VAL A 33 19.22 34.51 23.33
C VAL A 33 19.67 34.34 24.79
N PRO A 34 19.60 33.11 25.36
CA PRO A 34 20.70 32.67 26.21
C PRO A 34 21.29 31.28 25.90
N SER A 35 22.60 31.29 26.12
CA SER A 35 23.67 30.32 25.97
C SER A 35 23.57 29.01 26.75
N ARG A 36 24.32 28.03 26.23
CA ARG A 36 24.78 26.77 26.84
C ARG A 36 25.45 26.99 28.20
N ALA A 37 25.18 26.08 29.14
CA ALA A 37 26.07 25.78 30.25
C ALA A 37 26.28 24.25 30.37
N ILE A 38 27.55 23.90 30.46
CA ILE A 38 28.13 22.56 30.63
C ILE A 38 28.27 22.32 32.14
N ALA A 39 27.89 21.13 32.63
CA ALA A 39 28.39 20.62 33.90
C ALA A 39 28.73 19.13 33.78
N ARG A 40 29.99 18.82 34.08
CA ARG A 40 30.59 17.48 34.09
C ARG A 40 30.30 16.75 35.40
N ARG A 41 30.04 15.44 35.25
CA ARG A 41 30.42 14.26 36.07
C ARG A 41 30.33 14.34 37.59
N LEU A 42 29.67 13.33 38.16
CA LEU A 42 30.29 12.43 39.13
C LEU A 42 29.64 11.04 39.07
N SER A 43 30.51 10.05 38.96
CA SER A 43 30.27 8.61 38.89
C SER A 43 30.18 8.00 40.29
N ARG A 44 29.20 7.12 40.52
CA ARG A 44 29.27 6.03 41.51
C ARG A 44 28.24 4.96 41.14
N GLY A 45 28.71 3.73 40.98
CA GLY A 45 27.90 2.58 40.57
C GLY A 45 27.16 1.91 41.72
N ALA A 46 26.13 1.14 41.37
CA ALA A 46 25.77 -0.12 42.02
C ALA A 46 24.64 -0.83 41.25
N ARG A 47 24.90 -2.09 40.91
CA ARG A 47 24.00 -3.26 40.96
C ARG A 47 22.67 -3.26 40.18
N SER A 48 22.70 -4.04 39.10
CA SER A 48 21.70 -5.03 38.66
C SER A 48 20.60 -5.36 39.68
N LEU A 49 19.35 -5.08 39.29
CA LEU A 49 18.13 -5.71 39.79
C LEU A 49 17.16 -5.88 38.62
N GLY A 50 16.69 -7.11 38.42
CA GLY A 50 15.82 -7.54 37.32
C GLY A 50 14.37 -7.01 37.38
N PRO A 51 13.54 -7.37 36.40
CA PRO A 51 12.19 -6.82 36.27
C PRO A 51 11.23 -7.38 37.32
N PRO A 52 10.24 -6.60 37.79
CA PRO A 52 9.33 -7.02 38.84
C PRO A 52 8.25 -7.99 38.31
N ARG A 53 8.00 -9.03 39.11
CA ARG A 53 6.88 -9.97 38.98
C ARG A 53 5.56 -9.24 39.25
N ALA A 54 4.59 -9.37 38.34
CA ALA A 54 3.21 -8.97 38.56
C ALA A 54 2.51 -9.95 39.51
N GLY A 55 1.90 -9.42 40.57
CA GLY A 55 1.13 -10.17 41.55
C GLY A 55 -0.25 -10.56 41.04
N ALA A 56 -0.64 -11.80 41.33
CA ALA A 56 -1.98 -12.32 41.14
C ALA A 56 -2.97 -11.63 42.10
N GLY A 57 -4.11 -11.24 41.55
CA GLY A 57 -5.29 -10.79 42.29
C GLY A 57 -6.53 -11.26 41.55
N GLU A 58 -7.06 -12.41 41.94
CA GLU A 58 -8.39 -12.87 41.54
C GLU A 58 -9.47 -12.05 42.26
N ARG A 59 -10.43 -11.52 41.50
CA ARG A 59 -11.85 -11.40 41.91
C ARG A 59 -12.71 -11.57 40.67
N GLY A 60 -13.59 -12.57 40.75
CA GLY A 60 -14.33 -13.12 39.63
C GLY A 60 -15.60 -12.37 39.24
N GLY A 61 -16.22 -12.87 38.18
CA GLY A 61 -17.57 -12.50 37.76
C GLY A 61 -17.73 -12.50 36.25
N GLY A 62 -18.25 -13.62 35.71
CA GLY A 62 -18.82 -13.66 34.36
C GLY A 62 -18.08 -14.60 33.42
N ALA A 63 -18.59 -15.81 33.28
CA ALA A 63 -18.25 -16.73 32.20
C ALA A 63 -18.66 -16.12 30.85
N GLY A 64 -17.83 -15.23 30.30
CA GLY A 64 -17.80 -14.95 28.88
C GLY A 64 -16.93 -16.01 28.23
N LYS A 65 -17.56 -16.96 27.53
CA LYS A 65 -16.87 -17.78 26.53
C LYS A 65 -16.06 -16.82 25.64
N THR A 66 -14.75 -16.86 25.77
CA THR A 66 -13.84 -16.37 24.73
C THR A 66 -14.13 -17.21 23.49
N ILE A 67 -14.90 -16.65 22.55
CA ILE A 67 -15.08 -17.22 21.22
C ILE A 67 -13.75 -16.97 20.48
N THR A 68 -12.78 -17.85 20.72
CA THR A 68 -11.61 -18.02 19.86
C THR A 68 -12.04 -18.90 18.69
N GLY A 69 -12.50 -18.26 17.62
CA GLY A 69 -12.83 -18.91 16.35
C GLY A 69 -13.33 -17.86 15.37
N LYS A 70 -12.42 -17.23 14.61
CA LYS A 70 -12.82 -16.49 13.39
C LYS A 70 -13.41 -17.54 12.46
N GLY A 71 -14.73 -17.50 12.22
CA GLY A 71 -15.39 -18.45 11.31
C GLY A 71 -14.81 -18.36 9.91
N THR A 72 -14.71 -19.50 9.24
CA THR A 72 -14.31 -19.58 7.83
C THR A 72 -15.30 -18.81 6.96
N ILE A 73 -14.81 -17.99 6.03
CA ILE A 73 -15.64 -17.40 4.97
C ILE A 73 -15.45 -18.24 3.71
N ARG A 74 -16.56 -18.68 3.12
CA ARG A 74 -16.56 -19.39 1.86
C ARG A 74 -16.97 -18.48 0.71
N ILE A 75 -16.05 -18.27 -0.22
CA ILE A 75 -16.24 -17.49 -1.44
C ILE A 75 -16.22 -18.46 -2.62
N VAL A 76 -17.24 -18.45 -3.45
CA VAL A 76 -17.27 -19.23 -4.69
C VAL A 76 -17.17 -18.27 -5.86
N SER A 77 -16.20 -18.47 -6.74
CA SER A 77 -16.10 -17.76 -8.01
C SER A 77 -16.46 -18.67 -9.16
N ILE A 78 -17.34 -18.19 -10.05
CA ILE A 78 -17.68 -18.84 -11.31
C ILE A 78 -17.22 -17.93 -12.43
N VAL A 79 -16.34 -18.44 -13.29
CA VAL A 79 -15.79 -17.71 -14.44
C VAL A 79 -16.31 -18.29 -15.75
N GLY A 80 -16.53 -17.43 -16.75
CA GLY A 80 -16.85 -17.90 -18.10
C GLY A 80 -15.70 -18.75 -18.66
N ASP A 81 -15.98 -19.97 -19.10
CA ASP A 81 -14.95 -20.86 -19.65
C ASP A 81 -14.27 -20.23 -20.87
N GLY A 82 -12.93 -20.30 -20.90
CA GLY A 82 -12.13 -19.69 -21.95
C GLY A 82 -12.16 -18.15 -22.01
N SER A 83 -12.81 -17.49 -21.05
CA SER A 83 -12.87 -16.03 -21.01
C SER A 83 -11.52 -15.41 -20.66
N ILE A 84 -11.24 -14.25 -21.27
CA ILE A 84 -9.98 -13.54 -21.18
C ILE A 84 -10.16 -12.26 -20.36
N SER A 85 -9.23 -12.00 -19.45
CA SER A 85 -9.20 -10.80 -18.62
C SER A 85 -8.44 -9.66 -19.29
N PRO A 86 -8.69 -8.39 -18.90
CA PRO A 86 -7.89 -7.26 -19.36
C PRO A 86 -6.47 -7.22 -18.75
N LEU A 87 -6.11 -8.17 -17.87
CA LEU A 87 -4.79 -8.25 -17.26
C LEU A 87 -3.83 -8.96 -18.23
N LYS A 88 -3.42 -8.22 -19.28
CA LYS A 88 -2.53 -8.69 -20.36
C LYS A 88 -3.02 -10.00 -20.99
N ASP A 89 -4.31 -10.05 -21.30
CA ASP A 89 -4.98 -11.17 -21.96
C ASP A 89 -4.84 -12.51 -21.21
N THR A 90 -4.68 -12.46 -19.89
CA THR A 90 -4.61 -13.66 -19.05
C THR A 90 -6.01 -14.28 -18.88
N PRO A 91 -6.19 -15.61 -18.95
CA PRO A 91 -7.48 -16.24 -18.70
C PRO A 91 -8.06 -15.89 -17.32
N TRP A 92 -9.36 -15.59 -17.24
CA TRP A 92 -10.01 -15.23 -15.97
C TRP A 92 -9.90 -16.33 -14.91
N GLU A 93 -9.92 -17.59 -15.33
CA GLU A 93 -9.72 -18.72 -14.42
C GLU A 93 -8.37 -18.63 -13.68
N GLU A 94 -7.29 -18.33 -14.41
CA GLU A 94 -5.96 -18.17 -13.82
C GLU A 94 -5.93 -16.98 -12.85
N VAL A 95 -6.50 -15.84 -13.25
CA VAL A 95 -6.55 -14.63 -12.43
C VAL A 95 -7.33 -14.86 -11.13
N MET A 96 -8.49 -15.53 -11.19
CA MET A 96 -9.31 -15.79 -10.00
C MET A 96 -8.67 -16.87 -9.11
N ARG A 97 -8.01 -17.89 -9.67
CA ARG A 97 -7.23 -18.87 -8.89
C ARG A 97 -6.06 -18.22 -8.17
N HIS A 98 -5.36 -17.31 -8.86
CA HIS A 98 -4.30 -16.51 -8.23
C HIS A 98 -4.86 -15.65 -7.10
N THR A 99 -5.96 -14.94 -7.35
CA THR A 99 -6.68 -14.14 -6.34
C THR A 99 -7.05 -14.98 -5.12
N ALA A 100 -7.57 -16.20 -5.32
CA ALA A 100 -7.92 -17.12 -4.24
C ALA A 100 -6.72 -17.46 -3.33
N ASN A 101 -5.55 -17.69 -3.91
CA ASN A 101 -4.32 -17.90 -3.13
C ASN A 101 -3.95 -16.65 -2.33
N ARG A 102 -4.05 -15.46 -2.95
CA ARG A 102 -3.71 -14.18 -2.32
C ARG A 102 -4.70 -13.75 -1.23
N MET A 103 -5.93 -14.25 -1.25
CA MET A 103 -6.91 -14.03 -0.17
C MET A 103 -6.45 -14.70 1.13
N LYS A 104 -5.84 -15.90 1.05
CA LYS A 104 -5.33 -16.62 2.24
C LYS A 104 -4.21 -15.87 2.96
N TRP A 105 -3.44 -15.04 2.25
CA TRP A 105 -2.41 -14.19 2.85
C TRP A 105 -2.98 -13.07 3.71
N VAL A 106 -4.26 -12.72 3.51
CA VAL A 106 -4.94 -11.70 4.30
C VAL A 106 -5.52 -12.32 5.57
N ASP A 107 -6.17 -13.47 5.44
CA ASP A 107 -6.72 -14.23 6.56
C ASP A 107 -6.83 -15.71 6.15
N GLU A 108 -6.22 -16.61 6.92
CA GLU A 108 -6.25 -18.06 6.64
C GLU A 108 -7.67 -18.64 6.65
N GLY A 109 -8.63 -17.97 7.29
CA GLY A 109 -10.04 -18.33 7.29
C GLY A 109 -10.78 -17.97 6.00
N PHE A 110 -10.14 -17.39 4.99
CA PHE A 110 -10.75 -17.18 3.67
C PHE A 110 -10.55 -18.41 2.79
N GLU A 111 -11.66 -19.09 2.48
CA GLU A 111 -11.71 -20.20 1.53
C GLU A 111 -12.38 -19.74 0.25
N MET A 112 -11.57 -19.47 -0.78
CA MET A 112 -12.07 -19.12 -2.10
C MET A 112 -11.88 -20.28 -3.07
N LEU A 113 -12.98 -20.73 -3.69
CA LEU A 113 -13.00 -21.77 -4.72
C LEU A 113 -13.32 -21.17 -6.08
N VAL A 114 -12.70 -21.70 -7.14
CA VAL A 114 -12.86 -21.18 -8.52
C VAL A 114 -13.31 -22.31 -9.43
N PHE A 115 -14.46 -22.10 -10.05
CA PHE A 115 -15.09 -22.97 -11.03
C PHE A 115 -15.26 -22.24 -12.35
N THR A 116 -15.35 -22.99 -13.44
CA THR A 116 -15.83 -22.46 -14.72
C THR A 116 -17.33 -22.71 -14.86
N ASP A 117 -18.01 -21.96 -15.72
CA ASP A 117 -19.43 -22.16 -16.05
C ASP A 117 -19.74 -23.54 -16.67
N LYS A 118 -18.75 -24.28 -17.16
CA LYS A 118 -18.89 -25.72 -17.50
C LYS A 118 -19.20 -26.62 -16.31
N SER A 119 -18.92 -26.15 -15.08
CA SER A 119 -19.18 -26.92 -13.86
C SER A 119 -20.66 -26.83 -13.42
N ILE A 120 -21.49 -26.12 -14.17
CA ILE A 120 -22.92 -25.97 -13.89
C ILE A 120 -23.64 -27.31 -14.02
N GLY A 121 -24.57 -27.56 -13.10
CA GLY A 121 -25.28 -28.84 -13.02
C GLY A 121 -24.47 -29.98 -12.40
N HIS A 122 -23.20 -29.79 -12.06
CA HIS A 122 -22.44 -30.76 -11.29
C HIS A 122 -22.75 -30.66 -9.79
N ASP A 123 -22.84 -31.81 -9.12
CA ASP A 123 -23.14 -31.92 -7.68
C ASP A 123 -22.12 -31.18 -6.81
N ASP A 124 -20.86 -31.14 -7.23
CA ASP A 124 -19.80 -30.52 -6.43
C ASP A 124 -19.95 -29.00 -6.35
N LEU A 125 -20.27 -28.32 -7.46
CA LEU A 125 -20.56 -26.89 -7.43
C LEU A 125 -21.79 -26.60 -6.55
N SER A 126 -22.83 -27.42 -6.66
CA SER A 126 -24.08 -27.24 -5.90
C SER A 126 -23.85 -27.36 -4.39
N LYS A 127 -23.00 -28.29 -3.94
CA LYS A 127 -22.60 -28.42 -2.53
C LYS A 127 -21.86 -27.18 -2.03
N GLU A 128 -20.94 -26.65 -2.82
CA GLU A 128 -20.16 -25.47 -2.44
C GLU A 128 -21.01 -24.20 -2.40
N LEU A 129 -21.95 -24.03 -3.34
CA LEU A 129 -22.88 -22.91 -3.35
C LEU A 129 -23.81 -22.92 -2.13
N ALA A 130 -24.21 -24.08 -1.63
CA ALA A 130 -25.08 -24.21 -0.45
C ALA A 130 -24.45 -23.67 0.84
N GLN A 131 -23.12 -23.58 0.91
CA GLN A 131 -22.35 -23.07 2.05
C GLN A 131 -21.65 -21.74 1.74
N CYS A 132 -22.02 -21.09 0.63
CA CYS A 132 -21.35 -19.91 0.11
C CYS A 132 -21.82 -18.62 0.81
N ASP A 133 -20.87 -17.85 1.36
CA ASP A 133 -21.15 -16.52 1.93
C ASP A 133 -21.14 -15.43 0.85
N MET A 134 -20.37 -15.65 -0.22
CA MET A 134 -20.17 -14.69 -1.31
C MET A 134 -19.92 -15.38 -2.65
N LEU A 135 -20.80 -15.13 -3.61
CA LEU A 135 -20.65 -15.57 -4.99
C LEU A 135 -20.03 -14.47 -5.87
N VAL A 136 -19.05 -14.82 -6.69
CA VAL A 136 -18.38 -13.91 -7.63
C VAL A 136 -18.46 -14.47 -9.05
N ASN A 137 -19.35 -13.90 -9.85
CA ASN A 137 -19.53 -14.23 -11.26
C ASN A 137 -18.65 -13.31 -12.12
N VAL A 138 -17.81 -13.90 -12.97
CA VAL A 138 -16.91 -13.15 -13.86
C VAL A 138 -17.06 -13.62 -15.30
N ALA A 139 -17.29 -12.70 -16.24
CA ALA A 139 -17.40 -12.99 -17.67
C ALA A 139 -18.48 -14.03 -18.04
N ILE A 140 -19.56 -14.10 -17.26
CA ILE A 140 -20.66 -15.04 -17.47
C ILE A 140 -21.67 -14.46 -18.47
N THR A 141 -21.71 -15.01 -19.68
CA THR A 141 -22.53 -14.47 -20.78
C THR A 141 -23.48 -15.49 -21.41
N SER A 142 -23.27 -16.80 -21.19
CA SER A 142 -24.16 -17.84 -21.68
C SER A 142 -25.55 -17.74 -21.03
N GLN A 143 -26.59 -17.72 -21.85
CA GLN A 143 -27.97 -17.60 -21.38
C GLN A 143 -28.38 -18.80 -20.50
N GLU A 144 -27.98 -20.01 -20.87
CA GLU A 144 -28.23 -21.24 -20.09
C GLU A 144 -27.63 -21.13 -18.69
N THR A 145 -26.37 -20.69 -18.61
CA THR A 145 -25.66 -20.46 -17.36
C THR A 145 -26.36 -19.39 -16.52
N VAL A 146 -26.73 -18.26 -17.14
CA VAL A 146 -27.40 -17.15 -16.45
C VAL A 146 -28.71 -17.62 -15.81
N GLU A 147 -29.54 -18.34 -16.56
CA GLU A 147 -30.81 -18.89 -16.06
C GLU A 147 -30.58 -19.89 -14.92
N TRP A 148 -29.57 -20.75 -15.04
CA TRP A 148 -29.23 -21.69 -13.97
C TRP A 148 -28.81 -20.95 -12.70
N LEU A 149 -27.94 -19.93 -12.81
CA LEU A 149 -27.48 -19.17 -11.66
C LEU A 149 -28.64 -18.45 -10.95
N LEU A 150 -29.53 -17.80 -11.71
CA LEU A 150 -30.70 -17.12 -11.15
C LEU A 150 -31.58 -18.08 -10.32
N ASN A 151 -31.74 -19.33 -10.79
CA ASN A 151 -32.57 -20.33 -10.12
C ASN A 151 -31.88 -21.02 -8.93
N ASN A 152 -30.55 -21.06 -8.88
CA ASN A 152 -29.80 -21.86 -7.91
C ASN A 152 -28.96 -21.05 -6.91
N THR A 153 -28.95 -19.71 -7.00
CA THR A 153 -28.10 -18.86 -6.15
C THR A 153 -28.86 -17.78 -5.38
N GLU A 154 -30.19 -17.74 -5.47
CA GLU A 154 -31.02 -16.70 -4.84
C GLU A 154 -30.80 -16.59 -3.32
N PHE A 155 -30.52 -17.70 -2.63
CA PHE A 155 -30.32 -17.72 -1.18
C PHE A 155 -28.98 -17.11 -0.72
N ILE A 156 -28.02 -16.94 -1.63
CA ILE A 156 -26.69 -16.39 -1.29
C ILE A 156 -26.85 -14.88 -0.97
N PRO A 157 -26.34 -14.39 0.17
CA PRO A 157 -26.57 -13.01 0.59
C PRO A 157 -25.75 -11.99 -0.21
N ASN A 158 -24.55 -12.37 -0.66
CA ASN A 158 -23.64 -11.50 -1.40
C ASN A 158 -23.31 -12.09 -2.77
N ILE A 159 -23.65 -11.38 -3.84
CA ILE A 159 -23.39 -11.79 -5.23
C ILE A 159 -22.77 -10.59 -5.96
N LEU A 160 -21.58 -10.79 -6.52
CA LEU A 160 -20.93 -9.83 -7.39
C LEU A 160 -20.90 -10.36 -8.82
N CYS A 161 -21.21 -9.48 -9.77
CA CYS A 161 -21.24 -9.79 -11.19
C CYS A 161 -20.34 -8.81 -11.94
N PHE A 162 -19.24 -9.32 -12.45
CA PHE A 162 -18.26 -8.55 -13.21
C PHE A 162 -18.22 -9.02 -14.66
N GLN A 163 -18.25 -8.08 -15.61
CA GLN A 163 -18.21 -8.36 -17.05
C GLN A 163 -19.20 -9.46 -17.50
N SER A 164 -20.28 -9.64 -16.75
CA SER A 164 -21.27 -10.69 -16.95
C SER A 164 -22.55 -10.12 -17.56
N SER A 165 -23.48 -10.99 -17.95
CA SER A 165 -24.78 -10.59 -18.48
C SER A 165 -25.48 -9.56 -17.57
N PRO A 166 -26.08 -8.50 -18.13
CA PRO A 166 -26.77 -7.48 -17.33
C PRO A 166 -27.99 -8.02 -16.57
N THR A 167 -28.47 -9.22 -16.93
CA THR A 167 -29.53 -9.93 -16.20
C THR A 167 -29.06 -10.41 -14.82
N LEU A 168 -27.75 -10.63 -14.63
CA LEU A 168 -27.18 -10.97 -13.34
C LEU A 168 -26.93 -9.70 -12.53
N GLU A 169 -27.77 -9.45 -11.52
CA GLU A 169 -27.66 -8.28 -10.66
C GLU A 169 -26.75 -8.50 -9.46
N ASN A 170 -26.04 -7.44 -9.04
CA ASN A 170 -25.28 -7.46 -7.81
C ASN A 170 -26.21 -7.49 -6.59
N LYS A 171 -25.84 -8.27 -5.58
CA LYS A 171 -26.56 -8.42 -4.32
C LYS A 171 -25.59 -8.23 -3.15
N LEU A 172 -25.92 -7.38 -2.18
CA LEU A 172 -25.12 -7.15 -0.98
C LEU A 172 -26.02 -7.21 0.25
N GLY A 173 -25.60 -7.96 1.27
CA GLY A 173 -26.36 -8.10 2.52
C GLY A 173 -27.80 -8.59 2.31
N GLY A 174 -28.04 -9.43 1.30
CA GLY A 174 -29.36 -9.96 0.97
C GLY A 174 -30.19 -9.08 0.01
N ARG A 175 -29.69 -7.93 -0.43
CA ARG A 175 -30.46 -6.95 -1.23
C ARG A 175 -29.82 -6.72 -2.60
N PHE A 176 -30.64 -6.70 -3.64
CA PHE A 176 -30.18 -6.31 -4.97
C PHE A 176 -29.84 -4.82 -5.01
N VAL A 177 -28.69 -4.48 -5.57
CA VAL A 177 -28.17 -3.12 -5.64
C VAL A 177 -27.77 -2.82 -7.07
N GLN A 178 -28.37 -1.78 -7.65
CA GLN A 178 -27.98 -1.28 -8.97
C GLN A 178 -27.14 0.00 -8.85
N TYR A 179 -26.02 0.02 -9.58
CA TYR A 179 -25.21 1.21 -9.80
C TYR A 179 -25.40 1.69 -11.23
N THR A 180 -26.25 2.71 -11.43
CA THR A 180 -26.40 3.39 -12.72
C THR A 180 -25.26 4.42 -12.84
N GLY A 181 -24.15 4.02 -13.45
CA GLY A 181 -22.93 4.83 -13.57
C GLY A 181 -23.04 6.08 -14.45
N HIS A 182 -23.76 7.11 -14.00
CA HIS A 182 -23.66 8.45 -14.57
C HIS A 182 -23.00 9.44 -13.60
N GLN A 183 -21.82 9.93 -13.99
CA GLN A 183 -21.20 11.10 -13.40
C GLN A 183 -22.03 12.35 -13.75
N ASN A 184 -22.44 13.12 -12.75
CA ASN A 184 -22.73 14.54 -12.91
C ASN A 184 -21.66 15.34 -12.14
N MET A 185 -21.12 16.37 -12.79
CA MET A 185 -20.04 17.26 -12.30
C MET A 185 -20.33 18.04 -11.00
N PHE A 186 -21.47 17.80 -10.34
CA PHE A 186 -21.79 18.34 -9.03
C PHE A 186 -22.23 17.16 -8.14
N GLY A 187 -21.39 16.82 -7.16
CA GLY A 187 -21.53 15.66 -6.27
C GLY A 187 -22.71 15.72 -5.28
N ASN A 188 -23.93 15.94 -5.76
CA ASN A 188 -25.15 15.77 -4.98
C ASN A 188 -26.01 14.66 -5.60
N LEU A 189 -26.18 13.57 -4.85
CA LEU A 189 -27.22 12.58 -5.13
C LEU A 189 -28.60 13.22 -4.92
N THR A 190 -29.38 13.40 -5.98
CA THR A 190 -30.83 13.58 -5.85
C THR A 190 -31.47 12.22 -5.53
N ASN A 191 -31.42 11.81 -4.26
CA ASN A 191 -32.18 10.67 -3.75
C ASN A 191 -32.93 11.09 -2.49
N ILE A 192 -34.04 11.79 -2.70
CA ILE A 192 -35.04 12.05 -1.68
C ILE A 192 -35.79 10.73 -1.45
N GLY A 193 -35.62 10.12 -0.26
CA GLY A 193 -36.54 9.09 0.26
C GLY A 193 -36.09 7.62 0.34
N LYS A 194 -34.80 7.26 0.13
CA LYS A 194 -34.35 5.85 0.27
C LYS A 194 -33.77 5.54 1.68
N PRO A 195 -34.06 4.35 2.27
CA PRO A 195 -33.61 3.96 3.61
C PRO A 195 -32.08 3.90 3.73
N GLY A 196 -31.55 4.23 4.91
CA GLY A 196 -30.11 4.45 5.15
C GLY A 196 -29.17 3.34 4.66
N GLY A 197 -29.52 2.06 4.88
CA GLY A 197 -28.68 0.92 4.45
C GLY A 197 -28.54 0.78 2.93
N MET A 198 -29.47 1.34 2.14
CA MET A 198 -29.39 1.31 0.68
C MET A 198 -28.36 2.32 0.13
N LYS A 199 -28.01 3.35 0.91
CA LYS A 199 -26.94 4.30 0.57
C LYS A 199 -25.57 3.67 0.80
N GLU A 200 -25.41 2.94 1.90
CA GLU A 200 -24.16 2.30 2.28
C GLU A 200 -23.76 1.20 1.28
N SER A 201 -24.66 0.27 0.96
CA SER A 201 -24.37 -0.77 -0.06
C SER A 201 -24.11 -0.19 -1.46
N ALA A 202 -24.70 0.96 -1.80
CA ALA A 202 -24.42 1.65 -3.05
C ALA A 202 -23.03 2.32 -3.06
N GLU A 203 -22.55 2.85 -1.93
CA GLU A 203 -21.19 3.36 -1.78
C GLU A 203 -20.14 2.25 -1.82
N VAL A 204 -20.45 1.10 -1.21
CA VAL A 204 -19.64 -0.13 -1.30
C VAL A 204 -19.52 -0.57 -2.76
N LEU A 205 -20.64 -0.73 -3.48
CA LEU A 205 -20.59 -1.10 -4.90
C LEU A 205 -19.86 -0.06 -5.76
N LYS A 206 -20.05 1.24 -5.51
CA LYS A 206 -19.29 2.27 -6.24
C LYS A 206 -17.78 2.11 -6.04
N THR A 207 -17.36 1.80 -4.82
CA THR A 207 -15.94 1.57 -4.49
C THR A 207 -15.42 0.32 -5.21
N VAL A 208 -16.18 -0.76 -5.19
CA VAL A 208 -15.90 -2.01 -5.91
C VAL A 208 -15.80 -1.77 -7.42
N SER A 209 -16.78 -1.11 -8.04
CA SER A 209 -16.76 -0.79 -9.48
C SER A 209 -15.54 0.07 -9.85
N ASN A 210 -15.25 1.13 -9.08
CA ASN A 210 -14.09 1.98 -9.36
C ASN A 210 -12.75 1.25 -9.22
N ALA A 211 -12.66 0.26 -8.34
CA ALA A 211 -11.46 -0.58 -8.21
C ALA A 211 -11.36 -1.57 -9.37
N TRP A 212 -12.47 -2.22 -9.72
CA TRP A 212 -12.53 -3.17 -10.83
C TRP A 212 -12.08 -2.57 -12.18
N GLU A 213 -12.49 -1.32 -12.46
CA GLU A 213 -12.13 -0.60 -13.68
C GLU A 213 -10.63 -0.23 -13.77
N ARG A 214 -9.85 -0.40 -12.69
CA ARG A 214 -8.38 -0.21 -12.71
C ARG A 214 -7.62 -1.43 -13.21
N HIS A 215 -8.31 -2.53 -13.50
CA HIS A 215 -7.81 -3.72 -14.19
C HIS A 215 -6.48 -4.26 -13.63
N ASN A 216 -6.45 -4.52 -12.32
CA ASN A 216 -5.30 -5.13 -11.68
C ASN A 216 -5.65 -6.08 -10.52
N SER A 217 -4.71 -6.97 -10.21
CA SER A 217 -4.93 -8.05 -9.24
C SER A 217 -5.14 -7.56 -7.81
N ASP A 218 -4.44 -6.52 -7.39
CA ASP A 218 -4.61 -5.94 -6.06
C ASP A 218 -6.01 -5.33 -5.89
N ASP A 219 -6.51 -4.64 -6.92
CA ASP A 219 -7.86 -4.08 -6.93
C ASP A 219 -8.94 -5.16 -7.03
N ILE A 220 -8.72 -6.26 -7.76
CA ILE A 220 -9.63 -7.43 -7.76
C ILE A 220 -9.74 -7.99 -6.34
N ARG A 221 -8.61 -8.24 -5.67
CA ARG A 221 -8.60 -8.71 -4.28
C ARG A 221 -9.30 -7.70 -3.36
N PHE A 222 -9.00 -6.42 -3.52
CA PHE A 222 -9.61 -5.34 -2.75
C PHE A 222 -11.12 -5.28 -2.91
N CYS A 223 -11.66 -5.50 -4.12
CA CYS A 223 -13.11 -5.60 -4.36
C CYS A 223 -13.77 -6.64 -3.45
N LEU A 224 -13.14 -7.82 -3.32
CA LEU A 224 -13.65 -8.90 -2.48
C LEU A 224 -13.57 -8.53 -0.99
N LEU A 225 -12.42 -8.02 -0.55
CA LEU A 225 -12.21 -7.63 0.84
C LEU A 225 -13.17 -6.53 1.32
N VAL A 226 -13.50 -5.57 0.44
CA VAL A 226 -14.45 -4.50 0.75
C VAL A 226 -15.84 -5.05 1.03
N VAL A 227 -16.33 -5.99 0.23
CA VAL A 227 -17.63 -6.63 0.46
C VAL A 227 -17.60 -7.49 1.70
N VAL A 228 -16.54 -8.28 1.90
CA VAL A 228 -16.35 -9.06 3.13
C VAL A 228 -16.42 -8.16 4.36
N ASN A 229 -15.70 -7.03 4.35
CA ASN A 229 -15.66 -6.08 5.45
C ASN A 229 -17.00 -5.39 5.72
N ALA A 230 -17.76 -5.09 4.66
CA ALA A 230 -19.04 -4.40 4.77
C ALA A 230 -20.17 -5.33 5.26
N ASP A 231 -20.27 -6.54 4.70
CA ASP A 231 -21.48 -7.37 4.82
C ASP A 231 -21.25 -8.74 5.51
N ILE A 232 -20.01 -9.18 5.73
CA ILE A 232 -19.71 -10.52 6.28
C ILE A 232 -18.99 -10.43 7.63
N ARG A 233 -17.75 -9.93 7.65
CA ARG A 233 -16.99 -9.70 8.89
C ARG A 233 -15.92 -8.61 8.69
N PRO A 234 -15.59 -7.84 9.74
CA PRO A 234 -14.51 -6.87 9.67
C PRO A 234 -13.19 -7.48 9.20
N VAL A 235 -12.50 -6.78 8.30
CA VAL A 235 -11.18 -7.14 7.77
C VAL A 235 -10.15 -6.19 8.38
N ASP A 236 -9.19 -6.74 9.12
CA ASP A 236 -8.24 -5.96 9.90
C ASP A 236 -7.42 -4.97 9.04
N MET A 237 -7.04 -5.36 7.82
CA MET A 237 -6.30 -4.50 6.88
C MET A 237 -7.15 -3.35 6.29
N LEU A 238 -8.48 -3.41 6.41
CA LEU A 238 -9.40 -2.38 5.89
C LEU A 238 -9.98 -1.47 6.97
N GLN A 239 -9.44 -1.51 8.20
CA GLN A 239 -9.93 -0.64 9.28
C GLN A 239 -9.97 0.83 8.83
N ASN A 240 -11.18 1.41 8.86
CA ASN A 240 -11.55 2.64 8.16
C ASN A 240 -10.57 3.81 8.37
N LEU A 241 -9.99 4.26 7.26
CA LEU A 241 -9.00 5.34 7.17
C LEU A 241 -9.61 6.76 7.11
N ARG A 242 -10.80 6.96 7.70
CA ARG A 242 -11.42 8.30 7.82
C ARG A 242 -11.71 8.66 9.26
N ALA A 243 -11.59 9.95 9.54
CA ALA A 243 -11.82 10.56 10.85
C ALA A 243 -13.10 10.03 11.51
N LYS A 244 -12.95 9.40 12.67
CA LYS A 244 -14.04 8.86 13.46
C LYS A 244 -14.66 10.01 14.29
N GLY A 245 -15.46 10.85 13.63
CA GLY A 245 -16.34 11.81 14.29
C GLY A 245 -15.64 12.96 15.05
N LEU A 246 -16.36 13.52 16.04
CA LEU A 246 -15.99 14.72 16.78
C LEU A 246 -14.70 14.57 17.63
N SER A 247 -14.36 13.34 18.04
CA SER A 247 -13.16 13.05 18.84
C SER A 247 -11.87 13.23 18.04
N THR A 248 -11.85 12.74 16.78
CA THR A 248 -10.72 12.97 15.86
C THR A 248 -10.50 14.46 15.62
N LEU A 249 -11.57 15.21 15.33
CA LEU A 249 -11.46 16.65 15.08
C LEU A 249 -10.96 17.41 16.33
N SER A 250 -11.45 17.03 17.51
CA SER A 250 -10.98 17.58 18.79
C SER A 250 -9.49 17.33 19.03
N CYS A 251 -9.01 16.10 18.75
CA CYS A 251 -7.57 15.78 18.83
C CYS A 251 -6.74 16.65 17.89
N MET A 252 -7.16 16.76 16.62
CA MET A 252 -6.46 17.54 15.61
C MET A 252 -6.37 19.02 16.00
N ILE A 253 -7.49 19.65 16.37
CA ILE A 253 -7.53 21.07 16.72
C ILE A 253 -6.69 21.34 17.98
N ARG A 254 -6.80 20.49 19.00
CA ARG A 254 -6.10 20.67 20.27
C ARG A 254 -4.58 20.51 20.16
N ASN A 255 -4.11 19.51 19.40
CA ASN A 255 -2.70 19.14 19.37
C ASN A 255 -1.94 19.66 18.15
N CYS A 256 -2.64 19.96 17.05
CA CYS A 256 -2.04 20.26 15.74
C CYS A 256 -2.55 21.55 15.10
N GLY A 257 -3.25 22.42 15.86
CA GLY A 257 -3.84 23.67 15.36
C GLY A 257 -2.91 24.51 14.47
N PRO A 258 -1.65 24.80 14.87
CA PRO A 258 -0.72 25.56 14.05
C PRO A 258 -0.38 24.87 12.71
N GLN A 259 -0.15 23.56 12.72
CA GLN A 259 0.16 22.79 11.51
C GLN A 259 -1.04 22.73 10.56
N ILE A 260 -2.25 22.59 11.11
CA ILE A 260 -3.50 22.65 10.35
C ILE A 260 -3.64 24.02 9.68
N LEU A 261 -3.48 25.10 10.45
CA LEU A 261 -3.61 26.46 9.93
C LEU A 261 -2.59 26.75 8.81
N ASN A 262 -1.33 26.36 9.03
CA ASN A 262 -0.26 26.52 8.03
C ASN A 262 -0.56 25.72 6.75
N CYS A 263 -1.05 24.48 6.89
CA CYS A 263 -1.47 23.69 5.74
C CYS A 263 -2.65 24.34 4.99
N LEU A 264 -3.63 24.90 5.69
CA LEU A 264 -4.76 25.58 5.05
C LEU A 264 -4.34 26.87 4.32
N PHE A 265 -3.25 27.53 4.74
CA PHE A 265 -2.70 28.67 4.01
C PHE A 265 -1.77 28.27 2.86
N ASP A 266 -1.22 27.06 2.86
CA ASP A 266 -0.42 26.52 1.75
C ASP A 266 -1.31 26.01 0.61
N PRO A 267 -1.18 26.53 -0.63
CA PRO A 267 -2.01 26.07 -1.77
C PRO A 267 -1.83 24.58 -2.08
N ASN A 268 -0.60 24.06 -2.01
CA ASN A 268 -0.32 22.66 -2.30
C ASN A 268 -0.91 21.74 -1.23
N CYS A 269 -0.73 22.07 0.05
CA CYS A 269 -1.32 21.29 1.12
C CYS A 269 -2.86 21.25 1.04
N ARG A 270 -3.52 22.38 0.73
CA ARG A 270 -4.98 22.39 0.47
C ARG A 270 -5.37 21.47 -0.68
N LYS A 271 -4.66 21.52 -1.80
CA LYS A 271 -4.92 20.63 -2.94
C LYS A 271 -4.72 19.16 -2.56
N ALA A 272 -3.68 18.85 -1.79
CA ALA A 272 -3.44 17.51 -1.26
C ALA A 272 -4.61 17.03 -0.42
N LEU A 273 -5.07 17.81 0.56
CA LEU A 273 -6.20 17.46 1.42
C LEU A 273 -7.50 17.30 0.62
N GLN A 274 -7.76 18.17 -0.36
CA GLN A 274 -8.93 18.06 -1.23
C GLN A 274 -8.88 16.79 -2.09
N CYS A 275 -7.72 16.48 -2.65
CA CYS A 275 -7.49 15.27 -3.43
C CYS A 275 -7.67 14.00 -2.58
N LEU A 276 -7.03 13.94 -1.41
CA LEU A 276 -7.13 12.81 -0.48
C LEU A 276 -8.59 12.55 -0.02
N ASN A 277 -9.35 13.62 0.23
CA ASN A 277 -10.78 13.49 0.58
C ASN A 277 -11.63 12.90 -0.55
N SER A 278 -11.18 12.99 -1.81
CA SER A 278 -11.86 12.38 -2.96
C SER A 278 -11.46 10.92 -3.19
N CYS A 279 -10.34 10.48 -2.64
CA CYS A 279 -9.90 9.08 -2.71
C CYS A 279 -10.74 8.18 -1.80
N SER A 280 -10.93 6.93 -2.21
CA SER A 280 -11.33 5.90 -1.25
C SER A 280 -10.21 5.77 -0.20
N PRO A 281 -10.54 5.63 1.09
CA PRO A 281 -9.51 5.64 2.14
C PRO A 281 -8.48 4.51 1.95
N THR A 282 -8.92 3.39 1.42
CA THR A 282 -8.11 2.18 1.16
C THR A 282 -7.46 2.17 -0.23
N ASP A 283 -7.70 3.18 -1.07
CA ASP A 283 -7.09 3.29 -2.40
C ASP A 283 -5.69 3.91 -2.30
N GLN A 284 -4.69 3.05 -2.14
CA GLN A 284 -3.31 3.48 -1.95
C GLN A 284 -2.74 4.23 -3.17
N VAL A 285 -3.15 3.85 -4.39
CA VAL A 285 -2.71 4.48 -5.63
C VAL A 285 -3.18 5.94 -5.67
N CYS A 286 -4.47 6.18 -5.41
CA CYS A 286 -5.03 7.52 -5.36
C CYS A 286 -4.37 8.36 -4.26
N ASN A 287 -4.28 7.80 -3.05
CA ASN A 287 -3.72 8.52 -1.89
C ASN A 287 -2.26 8.93 -2.12
N TYR A 288 -1.41 7.99 -2.54
CA TYR A 288 0.00 8.27 -2.76
C TYR A 288 0.19 9.23 -3.94
N ARG A 289 -0.58 9.10 -5.02
CA ARG A 289 -0.53 10.04 -6.15
C ARG A 289 -0.93 11.46 -5.76
N CYS A 290 -1.95 11.64 -4.89
CA CYS A 290 -2.30 12.95 -4.34
C CYS A 290 -1.14 13.56 -3.57
N ILE A 291 -0.54 12.78 -2.65
CA ILE A 291 0.59 13.24 -1.82
C ILE A 291 1.77 13.61 -2.72
N ALA A 292 2.20 12.70 -3.59
CA ALA A 292 3.34 12.88 -4.47
C ALA A 292 3.18 14.04 -5.48
N SER A 293 1.95 14.37 -5.86
CA SER A 293 1.65 15.53 -6.72
C SER A 293 1.79 16.86 -5.99
N TYR A 294 1.48 16.89 -4.70
CA TYR A 294 1.29 18.11 -3.92
C TYR A 294 2.22 18.24 -2.71
N GLU A 295 3.32 17.47 -2.68
CA GLU A 295 4.25 17.50 -1.55
C GLU A 295 4.68 18.93 -1.21
N SER A 296 4.57 19.27 0.08
CA SER A 296 5.06 20.52 0.64
C SER A 296 5.51 20.32 2.09
N PRO A 297 6.43 21.16 2.61
CA PRO A 297 6.82 21.09 4.02
C PRO A 297 5.64 21.25 4.99
N HIS A 298 4.59 21.98 4.58
CA HIS A 298 3.38 22.17 5.38
C HIS A 298 2.50 20.92 5.41
N LEU A 299 2.41 20.19 4.30
CA LEU A 299 1.77 18.87 4.26
C LEU A 299 2.51 17.86 5.13
N GLU A 300 3.84 17.81 5.04
CA GLU A 300 4.67 16.94 5.86
C GLU A 300 4.47 17.24 7.36
N ALA A 301 4.54 18.50 7.76
CA ALA A 301 4.35 18.92 9.14
C ALA A 301 2.93 18.62 9.67
N PHE A 302 1.91 18.79 8.83
CA PHE A 302 0.53 18.44 9.13
C PHE A 302 0.39 16.93 9.38
N SER A 303 0.82 16.11 8.43
CA SER A 303 0.75 14.64 8.51
C SER A 303 1.55 14.11 9.71
N LEU A 304 2.75 14.65 9.95
CA LEU A 304 3.58 14.31 11.10
C LEU A 304 2.87 14.58 12.43
N CYS A 305 2.18 15.71 12.54
CA CYS A 305 1.47 16.03 13.78
C CYS A 305 0.25 15.13 13.99
N VAL A 306 -0.60 15.01 12.95
CA VAL A 306 -1.91 14.37 13.05
C VAL A 306 -1.79 12.85 13.12
N LEU A 307 -0.99 12.25 12.24
CA LEU A 307 -0.85 10.80 12.11
C LEU A 307 0.24 10.29 13.05
N GLN A 308 1.46 10.82 12.91
CA GLN A 308 2.63 10.17 13.52
C GLN A 308 2.83 10.50 15.01
N LYS A 309 2.61 11.76 15.41
CA LYS A 309 2.88 12.21 16.80
C LYS A 309 1.70 12.02 17.73
N ASN A 310 0.48 12.29 17.26
CA ASN A 310 -0.72 12.25 18.09
C ASN A 310 -1.68 11.12 17.71
N ASN A 311 -1.48 10.46 16.58
CA ASN A 311 -2.36 9.43 16.02
C ASN A 311 -3.86 9.76 16.19
N CYS A 312 -4.27 10.96 15.77
CA CYS A 312 -5.64 11.44 15.97
C CYS A 312 -6.70 10.61 15.22
N LEU A 313 -6.28 9.78 14.27
CA LEU A 313 -7.14 8.86 13.54
C LEU A 313 -7.24 7.47 14.21
N ASP A 314 -6.42 7.22 15.24
CA ASP A 314 -6.31 5.94 15.94
C ASP A 314 -6.10 4.76 14.97
N LEU A 315 -5.11 4.93 14.09
CA LEU A 315 -4.76 3.96 13.07
C LEU A 315 -3.50 3.20 13.47
N ASN A 316 -3.47 1.93 13.10
CA ASN A 316 -2.29 1.11 13.20
C ASN A 316 -2.33 0.03 12.11
N ALA A 317 -1.21 -0.17 11.43
CA ALA A 317 -1.03 -1.26 10.49
C ALA A 317 0.28 -1.99 10.79
N GLU A 318 0.24 -3.31 10.70
CA GLU A 318 1.42 -4.15 10.86
C GLU A 318 2.04 -4.44 9.49
N ILE A 319 3.36 -4.70 9.48
CA ILE A 319 4.02 -5.18 8.27
C ILE A 319 3.50 -6.59 8.01
N PRO A 320 2.92 -6.87 6.82
CA PRO A 320 2.41 -8.20 6.52
C PRO A 320 3.53 -9.24 6.59
N SER A 321 3.24 -10.43 7.13
CA SER A 321 4.15 -11.57 7.14
C SER A 321 4.05 -12.43 5.89
N GLU A 322 2.95 -12.31 5.15
CA GLU A 322 2.68 -13.07 3.93
C GLU A 322 2.71 -12.18 2.68
N PRO A 323 3.16 -12.73 1.52
CA PRO A 323 3.66 -14.09 1.35
C PRO A 323 5.06 -14.29 1.97
N SER A 324 5.31 -15.47 2.54
CA SER A 324 6.65 -15.84 3.02
C SER A 324 7.63 -16.03 1.86
N VAL A 325 8.43 -15.00 1.58
CA VAL A 325 9.42 -15.00 0.49
C VAL A 325 10.79 -15.46 0.99
N THR A 326 11.30 -16.55 0.42
CA THR A 326 12.61 -17.10 0.77
C THR A 326 13.74 -16.26 0.16
N PRO A 327 14.72 -15.78 0.95
CA PRO A 327 15.86 -15.02 0.43
C PRO A 327 16.81 -15.89 -0.40
N LEU A 328 17.57 -15.25 -1.28
CA LEU A 328 18.75 -15.83 -1.92
C LEU A 328 19.73 -16.31 -0.83
N THR A 329 20.19 -17.55 -0.94
CA THR A 329 21.11 -18.16 0.06
C THR A 329 22.50 -18.43 -0.49
N MET A 330 22.64 -18.51 -1.82
CA MET A 330 23.88 -18.78 -2.54
C MET A 330 23.98 -17.80 -3.73
N PHE A 331 25.16 -17.25 -3.98
CA PHE A 331 25.44 -16.44 -5.17
C PHE A 331 26.79 -16.86 -5.74
N ARG A 332 26.83 -17.23 -7.04
CA ARG A 332 28.02 -17.80 -7.70
C ARG A 332 28.70 -18.89 -6.85
N GLU A 333 27.90 -19.87 -6.41
CA GLU A 333 28.34 -21.01 -5.57
C GLU A 333 28.91 -20.66 -4.18
N GLN A 334 28.86 -19.38 -3.78
CA GLN A 334 29.26 -18.93 -2.45
C GLN A 334 28.02 -18.72 -1.57
N LYS A 335 28.11 -19.13 -0.30
CA LYS A 335 27.08 -18.84 0.71
C LYS A 335 26.93 -17.33 0.89
N LEU A 336 25.69 -16.84 0.83
CA LEU A 336 25.40 -15.42 0.98
C LEU A 336 25.77 -14.94 2.38
N SER A 337 26.69 -13.98 2.47
CA SER A 337 26.99 -13.21 3.68
C SER A 337 26.22 -11.89 3.67
N HIS A 338 26.19 -11.16 4.80
CA HIS A 338 25.56 -9.84 4.81
C HIS A 338 26.31 -8.83 3.93
N GLU A 339 27.64 -8.92 3.91
CA GLU A 339 28.50 -8.09 3.07
C GLU A 339 28.21 -8.35 1.58
N LEU A 340 28.12 -9.62 1.19
CA LEU A 340 27.80 -10.03 -0.17
C LEU A 340 26.38 -9.58 -0.57
N ALA A 341 25.40 -9.74 0.32
CA ALA A 341 24.04 -9.27 0.08
C ALA A 341 23.94 -7.74 -0.10
N GLU A 342 24.70 -6.98 0.69
CA GLU A 342 24.81 -5.53 0.47
C GLU A 342 25.46 -5.19 -0.87
N ASP A 343 26.47 -5.95 -1.31
CA ASP A 343 27.10 -5.74 -2.62
C ASP A 343 26.13 -6.02 -3.78
N LEU A 344 25.26 -7.04 -3.65
CA LEU A 344 24.19 -7.29 -4.62
C LEU A 344 23.24 -6.09 -4.75
N PHE A 345 22.90 -5.44 -3.64
CA PHE A 345 22.13 -4.19 -3.67
C PHE A 345 22.92 -3.03 -4.26
N VAL A 346 24.19 -2.83 -3.88
CA VAL A 346 25.06 -1.77 -4.42
C VAL A 346 25.16 -1.87 -5.94
N GLY A 347 25.23 -3.10 -6.47
CA GLY A 347 25.12 -3.37 -7.89
C GLY A 347 26.09 -2.52 -8.72
N TRP A 348 25.54 -1.71 -9.62
CA TRP A 348 26.31 -0.97 -10.61
C TRP A 348 26.82 0.40 -10.18
N LEU A 349 26.64 0.81 -8.91
CA LEU A 349 26.91 2.18 -8.44
C LEU A 349 28.35 2.70 -8.66
N ASP A 350 29.34 1.82 -8.80
CA ASP A 350 30.72 2.21 -9.10
C ASP A 350 30.93 2.50 -10.59
N ASN A 351 30.24 1.75 -11.45
CA ASN A 351 30.39 1.80 -12.90
C ASN A 351 29.36 2.76 -13.52
N LEU A 352 28.23 2.96 -12.84
CA LEU A 352 27.10 3.82 -13.18
C LEU A 352 26.80 4.74 -12.00
N GLU A 353 26.16 5.90 -12.21
CA GLU A 353 25.81 6.82 -11.11
C GLU A 353 24.66 6.31 -10.20
N TRP A 354 24.24 5.06 -10.37
CA TRP A 354 23.16 4.39 -9.64
C TRP A 354 23.43 2.88 -9.50
N SER A 355 22.79 2.24 -8.52
CA SER A 355 22.92 0.80 -8.31
C SER A 355 22.14 -0.01 -9.33
N TRP A 356 20.88 0.38 -9.52
CA TRP A 356 19.91 -0.34 -10.34
C TRP A 356 18.86 0.62 -10.89
N ARG A 357 18.27 0.28 -12.04
CA ARG A 357 17.05 0.92 -12.56
C ARG A 357 15.90 -0.06 -12.47
N VAL A 358 14.75 0.42 -12.01
CA VAL A 358 13.53 -0.41 -11.95
C VAL A 358 12.99 -0.58 -13.35
N VAL A 359 12.86 -1.84 -13.76
CA VAL A 359 12.28 -2.27 -15.04
C VAL A 359 10.78 -2.37 -14.92
N ALA A 360 10.35 -3.03 -13.85
CA ALA A 360 8.95 -3.24 -13.54
C ALA A 360 8.77 -3.43 -12.04
N GLY A 361 7.58 -3.16 -11.52
CA GLY A 361 7.23 -3.60 -10.18
C GLY A 361 5.79 -4.06 -10.07
N GLN A 362 5.47 -4.70 -8.95
CA GLN A 362 4.17 -5.34 -8.75
C GLN A 362 3.16 -4.37 -8.16
N ASN A 363 3.57 -3.45 -7.28
CA ASN A 363 2.63 -2.59 -6.58
C ASN A 363 2.40 -1.29 -7.37
N PRO A 364 1.20 -1.05 -7.92
CA PRO A 364 0.96 0.13 -8.74
C PRO A 364 1.07 1.46 -7.97
N ALA A 365 0.91 1.46 -6.64
CA ALA A 365 0.99 2.69 -5.84
C ALA A 365 2.43 3.15 -5.63
N TYR A 366 3.37 2.21 -5.52
CA TYR A 366 4.75 2.49 -5.11
C TYR A 366 5.79 2.21 -6.20
N ASP A 367 5.48 1.33 -7.16
CA ASP A 367 6.44 0.85 -8.17
C ASP A 367 6.15 1.36 -9.59
N GLN A 368 5.06 2.10 -9.82
CA GLN A 368 4.65 2.55 -11.16
C GLN A 368 4.97 4.04 -11.40
N PHE A 369 6.23 4.42 -11.19
CA PHE A 369 6.73 5.77 -11.50
C PHE A 369 7.65 5.75 -12.71
N PRO A 370 7.60 6.75 -13.61
CA PRO A 370 8.60 6.87 -14.65
C PRO A 370 10.01 7.07 -14.07
N CYS A 371 11.02 6.63 -14.80
CA CYS A 371 12.44 6.89 -14.52
C CYS A 371 12.85 6.61 -13.07
N GLN A 372 12.82 5.34 -12.69
CA GLN A 372 13.14 4.91 -11.32
C GLN A 372 14.58 4.42 -11.19
N TYR A 373 15.36 5.14 -10.40
CA TYR A 373 16.72 4.81 -10.01
C TYR A 373 16.74 4.37 -8.55
N GLN A 374 17.55 3.35 -8.26
CA GLN A 374 17.84 2.90 -6.92
C GLN A 374 19.31 3.14 -6.62
N LEU A 375 19.59 3.82 -5.52
CA LEU A 375 20.94 4.01 -5.00
C LEU A 375 21.07 3.27 -3.68
N PHE A 376 21.95 2.29 -3.63
CA PHE A 376 22.34 1.58 -2.42
C PHE A 376 23.80 1.84 -2.12
N TYR A 377 24.11 2.35 -0.93
CA TYR A 377 25.48 2.70 -0.60
C TYR A 377 25.78 2.63 0.90
N ARG A 378 27.05 2.40 1.22
CA ARG A 378 27.54 2.38 2.60
C ARG A 378 27.91 3.79 3.06
N GLY A 379 27.47 4.13 4.27
CA GLY A 379 27.80 5.40 4.90
C GLY A 379 29.16 5.37 5.62
N LYS A 380 29.57 6.51 6.17
CA LYS A 380 30.82 6.64 6.94
C LYS A 380 30.94 5.69 8.13
N ALA A 381 29.84 5.54 8.89
CA ALA A 381 29.85 4.75 10.11
C ALA A 381 29.86 3.25 9.79
N LYS A 382 30.61 2.47 10.58
CA LYS A 382 30.66 1.01 10.42
C LYS A 382 29.24 0.42 10.51
N GLY A 383 28.85 -0.36 9.51
CA GLY A 383 27.50 -0.94 9.41
C GLY A 383 26.40 0.04 9.00
N SER A 384 26.75 1.25 8.55
CA SER A 384 25.80 2.18 7.96
C SER A 384 25.53 1.81 6.51
N PHE A 385 24.26 1.55 6.18
CA PHE A 385 23.82 1.29 4.81
C PHE A 385 22.56 2.12 4.52
N TRP A 386 22.48 2.68 3.31
CA TRP A 386 21.45 3.61 2.89
C TRP A 386 20.86 3.15 1.56
N TYR A 387 19.56 3.38 1.42
CA TYR A 387 18.82 3.21 0.18
C TYR A 387 18.15 4.53 -0.17
N GLU A 388 18.33 4.98 -1.41
CA GLU A 388 17.67 6.17 -1.91
C GLU A 388 17.00 5.87 -3.26
N PRO A 389 15.66 5.69 -3.31
CA PRO A 389 14.95 5.70 -4.57
C PRO A 389 14.84 7.13 -5.09
N ILE A 390 15.10 7.30 -6.38
CA ILE A 390 14.90 8.54 -7.14
C ILE A 390 13.98 8.24 -8.31
N PHE A 391 12.86 8.94 -8.39
CA PHE A 391 11.82 8.63 -9.36
C PHE A 391 11.09 9.88 -9.84
N GLN A 392 10.54 9.83 -11.05
CA GLN A 392 9.69 10.90 -11.54
C GLN A 392 8.23 10.66 -11.17
N VAL A 393 7.51 11.74 -10.88
CA VAL A 393 6.07 11.72 -10.68
C VAL A 393 5.42 12.59 -11.75
N ARG A 394 4.48 12.00 -12.52
CA ARG A 394 3.51 12.79 -13.28
C ARG A 394 2.44 13.27 -12.32
N THR A 395 2.57 14.53 -11.92
CA THR A 395 1.61 15.22 -11.05
C THR A 395 0.21 15.21 -11.68
N LEU A 396 -0.82 15.41 -10.86
CA LEU A 396 -2.20 15.52 -11.33
C LEU A 396 -2.42 16.70 -12.30
N GLU A 397 -1.57 17.71 -12.27
CA GLU A 397 -1.53 18.79 -13.27
C GLU A 397 -0.63 18.51 -14.49
N GLY A 398 -0.17 17.27 -14.67
CA GLY A 398 0.59 16.84 -15.84
C GLY A 398 2.07 17.26 -15.86
N LYS A 399 2.57 17.90 -14.79
CA LYS A 399 4.00 18.22 -14.65
C LYS A 399 4.79 16.98 -14.22
N LEU A 400 6.02 16.85 -14.73
CA LEU A 400 7.00 15.88 -14.26
C LEU A 400 7.86 16.50 -13.16
N VAL A 401 7.95 15.83 -12.01
CA VAL A 401 8.78 16.26 -10.88
C VAL A 401 9.61 15.09 -10.36
N TRP A 402 10.86 15.35 -9.98
CA TRP A 402 11.71 14.35 -9.34
C TRP A 402 11.44 14.25 -7.85
N ARG A 403 11.32 13.03 -7.35
CA ARG A 403 11.23 12.69 -5.94
C ARG A 403 12.44 11.84 -5.56
N ARG A 404 12.94 12.09 -4.36
CA ARG A 404 14.06 11.36 -3.76
C ARG A 404 13.71 11.08 -2.31
N ARG A 405 13.95 9.85 -1.85
CA ARG A 405 13.75 9.44 -0.46
C ARG A 405 15.04 8.88 0.10
N LYS A 406 15.19 8.96 1.42
CA LYS A 406 16.37 8.45 2.11
C LYS A 406 16.02 7.48 3.21
N TYR A 407 16.20 6.20 2.90
CA TYR A 407 15.93 5.10 3.80
C TYR A 407 17.20 4.71 4.54
N ARG A 408 17.07 4.55 5.86
CA ARG A 408 18.07 3.84 6.64
C ARG A 408 17.85 2.34 6.49
N VAL A 409 18.90 1.63 6.10
CA VAL A 409 18.87 0.16 5.94
C VAL A 409 19.61 -0.50 7.11
N ARG A 410 19.04 -1.59 7.62
CA ARG A 410 19.66 -2.45 8.63
C ARG A 410 19.53 -3.90 8.20
N ARG A 411 20.58 -4.69 8.43
CA ARG A 411 20.56 -6.14 8.23
C ARG A 411 19.50 -6.76 9.14
N ALA A 412 18.74 -7.73 8.62
CA ALA A 412 17.98 -8.65 9.46
C ALA A 412 18.89 -9.82 9.91
N SER A 413 18.33 -10.84 10.56
CA SER A 413 19.11 -11.98 11.08
C SER A 413 19.68 -12.88 9.98
N SER A 414 19.00 -12.97 8.85
CA SER A 414 19.40 -13.82 7.72
C SER A 414 20.07 -12.96 6.64
N PRO A 415 21.21 -13.38 6.08
CA PRO A 415 21.73 -12.76 4.85
C PRO A 415 20.66 -12.73 3.75
N GLY A 416 20.67 -11.66 2.95
CA GLY A 416 19.65 -11.42 1.92
C GLY A 416 18.36 -10.76 2.42
N THR A 417 18.19 -10.53 3.74
CA THR A 417 17.03 -9.82 4.28
C THR A 417 17.39 -8.58 5.11
N PHE A 418 16.53 -7.57 5.07
CA PHE A 418 16.84 -6.23 5.57
C PHE A 418 15.61 -5.48 6.08
N TYR A 419 15.82 -4.61 7.08
CA TYR A 419 14.83 -3.64 7.56
C TYR A 419 15.15 -2.25 7.01
N PHE A 420 14.18 -1.66 6.33
CA PHE A 420 14.24 -0.33 5.75
C PHE A 420 13.34 0.58 6.57
N SER A 421 13.76 1.84 6.78
CA SER A 421 12.96 2.82 7.50
C SER A 421 13.17 4.23 6.95
N VAL A 422 12.07 4.95 6.76
CA VAL A 422 12.05 6.33 6.26
C VAL A 422 10.97 7.13 6.98
N LEU A 423 11.21 8.43 7.18
CA LEU A 423 10.14 9.39 7.44
C LEU A 423 9.81 10.03 6.09
N ASP A 424 8.66 9.67 5.52
CA ASP A 424 8.22 10.21 4.24
C ASP A 424 6.88 10.94 4.41
N ASN A 425 6.81 12.17 3.90
CA ASN A 425 5.60 13.01 3.95
C ASN A 425 4.95 13.08 5.35
N GLY A 426 5.77 13.01 6.40
CA GLY A 426 5.36 13.09 7.79
C GLY A 426 4.95 11.76 8.42
N VAL A 427 5.02 10.64 7.70
CA VAL A 427 4.67 9.31 8.20
C VAL A 427 5.91 8.41 8.17
N VAL A 428 6.15 7.69 9.25
CA VAL A 428 7.23 6.69 9.28
C VAL A 428 6.76 5.45 8.54
N SER A 429 7.45 5.10 7.47
CA SER A 429 7.32 3.79 6.85
C SER A 429 8.43 2.87 7.34
N LYS A 430 8.06 1.62 7.62
CA LYS A 430 8.97 0.52 7.92
C LYS A 430 8.71 -0.59 6.92
N GLU A 431 9.79 -1.13 6.38
CA GLU A 431 9.71 -2.17 5.36
C GLU A 431 10.69 -3.29 5.66
N PHE A 432 10.33 -4.50 5.26
CA PHE A 432 11.15 -5.69 5.28
C PHE A 432 11.42 -6.13 3.84
N TRP A 433 12.68 -6.04 3.44
CA TRP A 433 13.13 -6.32 2.08
C TRP A 433 13.89 -7.64 2.02
N THR A 434 13.66 -8.38 0.94
CA THR A 434 14.26 -9.67 0.64
C THR A 434 14.89 -9.61 -0.75
N ILE A 435 16.17 -9.94 -0.85
CA ILE A 435 16.82 -10.24 -2.14
C ILE A 435 16.34 -11.63 -2.55
N VAL A 436 15.51 -11.71 -3.59
CA VAL A 436 14.90 -12.96 -4.03
C VAL A 436 15.87 -13.72 -4.92
N ASP A 437 16.39 -13.03 -5.92
CA ASP A 437 17.45 -13.52 -6.80
C ASP A 437 18.14 -12.34 -7.49
N VAL A 438 19.40 -12.54 -7.90
CA VAL A 438 20.17 -11.64 -8.74
C VAL A 438 20.92 -12.51 -9.74
N SER A 439 20.86 -12.17 -11.02
CA SER A 439 21.58 -12.92 -12.04
C SER A 439 23.09 -12.86 -11.81
N ASP A 440 23.80 -13.92 -12.15
CA ASP A 440 25.22 -14.03 -11.82
C ASP A 440 26.05 -12.94 -12.51
N ASP A 441 25.60 -12.45 -13.67
CA ASP A 441 26.20 -11.36 -14.44
C ASP A 441 25.68 -9.96 -14.09
N PHE A 442 24.77 -9.85 -13.10
CA PHE A 442 24.09 -8.61 -12.72
C PHE A 442 23.27 -7.95 -13.85
N SER A 443 22.87 -8.71 -14.87
CA SER A 443 21.91 -8.25 -15.89
C SER A 443 20.52 -7.98 -15.33
N TRP A 444 20.11 -8.66 -14.25
CA TRP A 444 18.87 -8.35 -13.53
C TRP A 444 18.93 -8.72 -12.04
N GLY A 445 18.05 -8.10 -11.25
CA GLY A 445 17.78 -8.44 -9.87
C GLY A 445 16.29 -8.39 -9.55
N LEU A 446 15.83 -9.22 -8.61
CA LEU A 446 14.45 -9.20 -8.11
C LEU A 446 14.47 -9.01 -6.59
N PHE A 447 13.86 -7.93 -6.14
CA PHE A 447 13.77 -7.58 -4.72
C PHE A 447 12.30 -7.51 -4.30
N HIS A 448 11.95 -8.25 -3.25
CA HIS A 448 10.60 -8.27 -2.67
C HIS A 448 10.57 -7.44 -1.39
N TYR A 449 9.45 -6.78 -1.11
CA TYR A 449 9.26 -6.02 0.11
C TYR A 449 7.87 -6.19 0.72
N HIS A 450 7.83 -6.20 2.05
CA HIS A 450 6.62 -5.99 2.86
C HIS A 450 6.78 -4.66 3.58
N GLY A 451 5.76 -3.82 3.59
CA GLY A 451 5.83 -2.49 4.18
C GLY A 451 4.59 -2.10 4.95
N ALA A 452 4.77 -1.17 5.89
CA ALA A 452 3.66 -0.51 6.55
C ALA A 452 3.99 0.94 6.90
N ALA A 453 3.10 1.84 6.51
CA ALA A 453 2.98 3.18 7.06
C ALA A 453 2.00 3.11 8.25
N GLN A 454 2.50 2.60 9.38
CA GLN A 454 1.67 2.13 10.50
C GLN A 454 0.69 3.20 11.00
N ALA A 455 1.17 4.44 11.19
CA ALA A 455 0.38 5.56 11.68
C ALA A 455 -0.64 6.09 10.66
N ALA A 456 -0.50 5.70 9.38
CA ALA A 456 -1.48 5.94 8.34
C ALA A 456 -2.40 4.74 8.12
N GLY A 457 -2.28 3.65 8.90
CA GLY A 457 -3.12 2.46 8.76
C GLY A 457 -2.94 1.73 7.44
N LEU A 458 -1.79 1.91 6.76
CA LEU A 458 -1.52 1.31 5.46
C LEU A 458 -0.46 0.22 5.58
N ALA A 459 -0.81 -0.96 5.06
CA ALA A 459 0.11 -2.07 4.84
C ALA A 459 0.16 -2.37 3.34
N TYR A 460 1.31 -2.81 2.86
CA TYR A 460 1.54 -3.07 1.44
C TYR A 460 2.63 -4.11 1.23
N THR A 461 2.59 -4.74 0.07
CA THR A 461 3.60 -5.68 -0.42
C THR A 461 3.92 -5.33 -1.85
N GLY A 462 5.08 -5.74 -2.33
CA GLY A 462 5.45 -5.59 -3.72
C GLY A 462 6.79 -6.25 -4.03
N ALA A 463 7.16 -6.20 -5.30
CA ALA A 463 8.49 -6.56 -5.75
C ALA A 463 8.88 -5.66 -6.91
N VAL A 464 10.17 -5.37 -6.99
CA VAL A 464 10.79 -4.61 -8.06
C VAL A 464 11.76 -5.49 -8.82
N LEU A 465 11.52 -5.64 -10.11
CA LEU A 465 12.46 -6.18 -11.08
C LEU A 465 13.36 -5.05 -11.55
N VAL A 466 14.66 -5.27 -11.46
CA VAL A 466 15.65 -4.25 -11.78
C VAL A 466 16.67 -4.74 -12.80
N SER A 467 17.26 -3.81 -13.54
CA SER A 467 18.38 -4.04 -14.45
C SER A 467 19.34 -2.85 -14.42
N PRO A 468 20.56 -2.96 -14.98
CA PRO A 468 21.55 -1.88 -14.92
C PRO A 468 21.04 -0.58 -15.56
N ASP A 469 20.35 -0.69 -16.69
CA ASP A 469 19.95 0.42 -17.54
C ASP A 469 18.43 0.57 -17.68
N GLY A 470 17.64 -0.25 -17.00
CA GLY A 470 16.18 -0.23 -17.05
C GLY A 470 15.59 -0.95 -18.26
N SER A 471 16.44 -1.64 -19.06
CA SER A 471 15.99 -2.56 -20.11
C SER A 471 15.31 -3.78 -19.50
N CYS A 472 14.28 -4.29 -20.17
CA CYS A 472 13.56 -5.46 -19.70
C CYS A 472 14.38 -6.73 -19.97
N PRO A 473 14.69 -7.55 -18.95
CA PRO A 473 15.29 -8.86 -19.19
C PRO A 473 14.26 -9.79 -19.85
N ASP A 474 14.74 -10.92 -20.36
CA ASP A 474 13.85 -11.98 -20.87
C ASP A 474 12.94 -12.49 -19.74
N LEU A 475 11.66 -12.12 -19.79
CA LEU A 475 10.67 -12.54 -18.80
C LEU A 475 10.35 -14.04 -18.89
N ASP A 476 10.71 -14.70 -20.00
CA ASP A 476 10.57 -16.15 -20.16
C ASP A 476 11.77 -16.94 -19.65
N ASN A 477 12.79 -16.25 -19.13
CA ASN A 477 13.88 -16.87 -18.41
C ASN A 477 13.36 -17.72 -17.23
N PRO A 478 13.64 -19.04 -17.18
CA PRO A 478 13.13 -19.92 -16.13
C PRO A 478 13.59 -19.53 -14.71
N ARG A 479 14.78 -18.95 -14.56
CA ARG A 479 15.32 -18.49 -13.27
C ARG A 479 14.52 -17.29 -12.76
N LEU A 480 14.23 -16.33 -13.63
CA LEU A 480 13.39 -15.17 -13.29
C LEU A 480 11.94 -15.59 -12.99
N ALA A 481 11.36 -16.48 -13.81
CA ALA A 481 10.03 -17.03 -13.55
C ALA A 481 9.95 -17.72 -12.18
N SER A 482 10.95 -18.54 -11.85
CA SER A 482 11.05 -19.18 -10.52
C SER A 482 11.19 -18.15 -9.38
N ALA A 483 11.95 -17.08 -9.59
CA ALA A 483 12.08 -16.01 -8.60
C ALA A 483 10.75 -15.26 -8.37
N LEU A 484 9.98 -14.99 -9.43
CA LEU A 484 8.65 -14.40 -9.33
C LEU A 484 7.66 -15.35 -8.61
N ASP A 485 7.68 -16.65 -8.92
CA ASP A 485 6.83 -17.62 -8.24
C ASP A 485 7.14 -17.73 -6.74
N LYS A 486 8.41 -17.60 -6.32
CA LYS A 486 8.78 -17.50 -4.88
C LYS A 486 8.16 -16.30 -4.17
N CYS A 487 7.85 -15.23 -4.92
CA CYS A 487 7.16 -14.06 -4.41
C CYS A 487 5.63 -14.21 -4.43
N GLY A 488 5.12 -15.29 -5.05
CA GLY A 488 3.70 -15.39 -5.38
C GLY A 488 3.25 -14.31 -6.37
N ILE A 489 4.14 -13.89 -7.29
CA ILE A 489 3.86 -12.85 -8.28
C ILE A 489 3.84 -13.48 -9.67
N LYS A 490 2.87 -13.11 -10.49
CA LYS A 490 2.81 -13.52 -11.90
C LYS A 490 3.37 -12.44 -12.82
N LYS A 491 3.92 -12.85 -13.96
CA LYS A 491 4.47 -11.93 -14.98
C LYS A 491 3.44 -10.88 -15.42
N TRP A 492 2.18 -11.26 -15.49
CA TRP A 492 1.10 -10.35 -15.87
C TRP A 492 0.79 -9.29 -14.80
N GLU A 493 1.20 -9.48 -13.54
CA GLU A 493 1.08 -8.49 -12.47
C GLU A 493 2.17 -7.40 -12.49
N LEU A 494 3.22 -7.56 -13.31
CA LEU A 494 4.32 -6.59 -13.37
C LEU A 494 3.95 -5.35 -14.19
N TYR A 495 4.01 -4.17 -13.59
CA TYR A 495 3.86 -2.90 -14.28
C TYR A 495 5.21 -2.43 -14.81
N MET A 496 5.31 -2.32 -16.13
CA MET A 496 6.52 -1.80 -16.77
C MET A 496 6.71 -0.33 -16.44
N VAL A 497 7.94 0.00 -16.04
CA VAL A 497 8.35 1.38 -15.78
C VAL A 497 8.71 2.05 -17.08
N ASP A 498 8.14 3.23 -17.32
CA ASP A 498 8.57 4.10 -18.42
C ASP A 498 9.95 4.67 -18.10
N ASN A 499 10.97 4.04 -18.68
CA ASN A 499 12.36 4.44 -18.54
C ASN A 499 12.85 5.35 -19.67
N CYS A 500 11.92 5.92 -20.45
CA CYS A 500 12.23 6.86 -21.53
C CYS A 500 12.47 8.28 -20.97
N SER A 501 13.45 9.01 -21.53
CA SER A 501 13.64 10.45 -21.28
C SER A 501 13.95 10.86 -19.81
N CYS A 502 14.87 10.15 -19.16
CA CYS A 502 15.20 10.34 -17.74
C CYS A 502 16.27 11.42 -17.47
N THR A 503 16.25 12.52 -18.22
CA THR A 503 17.27 13.58 -18.11
C THR A 503 17.17 14.35 -16.80
N GLY A 504 18.33 14.71 -16.23
CA GLY A 504 18.39 15.56 -15.04
C GLY A 504 17.95 14.88 -13.74
N ALA A 505 18.08 13.55 -13.66
CA ALA A 505 17.86 12.84 -12.41
C ALA A 505 18.81 13.37 -11.31
N PRO A 506 18.32 13.67 -10.10
CA PRO A 506 19.14 14.17 -9.00
C PRO A 506 19.93 13.02 -8.34
N LEU A 507 20.87 12.47 -9.12
CA LEU A 507 21.74 11.36 -8.75
C LEU A 507 22.89 11.82 -7.85
N GLY A 508 23.76 10.88 -7.50
CA GLY A 508 24.91 11.12 -6.63
C GLY A 508 24.67 10.68 -5.20
N THR A 509 25.74 10.15 -4.61
CA THR A 509 25.82 9.81 -3.19
C THR A 509 26.44 10.98 -2.43
N PRO A 510 26.28 11.04 -1.09
CA PRO A 510 27.07 11.95 -0.27
C PRO A 510 28.57 11.78 -0.56
N GLU A 511 29.35 12.87 -0.63
CA GLU A 511 30.79 12.88 -0.99
C GLU A 511 31.66 11.91 -0.16
N ASP A 512 31.14 11.47 0.97
CA ASP A 512 31.77 10.62 1.96
C ASP A 512 31.27 9.17 1.99
N ALA A 513 30.45 8.76 1.01
CA ALA A 513 30.07 7.37 0.83
C ALA A 513 31.30 6.52 0.53
N LYS A 514 31.37 5.32 1.14
CA LYS A 514 32.47 4.38 0.90
C LYS A 514 31.98 3.23 0.05
N LEU A 515 32.67 2.99 -1.06
CA LEU A 515 32.43 1.87 -1.95
C LEU A 515 33.53 0.84 -1.67
N HIS A 516 33.21 -0.16 -0.85
CA HIS A 516 34.03 -1.36 -0.66
C HIS A 516 33.15 -2.54 -1.02
N TYR A 517 33.65 -3.44 -1.85
CA TYR A 517 32.93 -4.61 -2.33
C TYR A 517 33.78 -5.87 -2.20
N GLN A 518 33.15 -6.98 -1.85
CA GLN A 518 33.64 -8.33 -2.08
C GLN A 518 33.35 -8.76 -3.52
N ILE A 519 32.23 -8.28 -4.09
CA ILE A 519 31.85 -8.52 -5.48
C ILE A 519 31.29 -7.25 -6.13
N ALA A 520 31.56 -7.07 -7.42
CA ALA A 520 30.96 -6.00 -8.20
C ALA A 520 30.72 -6.47 -9.64
N PRO A 521 29.74 -5.88 -10.35
CA PRO A 521 29.53 -6.15 -11.77
C PRO A 521 30.80 -5.89 -12.59
N GLY A 522 31.05 -6.75 -13.58
CA GLY A 522 32.19 -6.61 -14.50
C GLY A 522 33.58 -6.89 -13.88
N LYS A 523 33.66 -7.28 -12.60
CA LYS A 523 34.91 -7.74 -11.98
C LYS A 523 34.85 -9.25 -11.84
N GLU A 524 35.77 -9.96 -12.50
CA GLU A 524 35.99 -11.37 -12.21
C GLU A 524 36.40 -11.48 -10.75
N SER A 525 35.77 -12.40 -10.02
CA SER A 525 36.19 -12.76 -8.68
C SER A 525 37.63 -13.25 -8.77
N SER A 526 38.58 -12.43 -8.36
CA SER A 526 39.93 -12.88 -8.06
C SER A 526 39.81 -13.82 -6.88
N ILE A 527 39.54 -15.10 -7.17
CA ILE A 527 39.66 -16.19 -6.21
C ILE A 527 41.10 -16.13 -5.77
N LEU A 528 41.34 -15.61 -4.57
CA LEU A 528 42.58 -15.79 -3.85
C LEU A 528 42.78 -17.30 -3.68
N GLN A 529 43.48 -17.91 -4.62
CA GLN A 529 44.20 -19.16 -4.39
C GLN A 529 45.31 -18.83 -3.39
N THR A 530 44.99 -18.79 -2.11
CA THR A 530 45.99 -18.94 -1.06
C THR A 530 46.18 -20.45 -0.85
N GLY A 531 47.33 -20.95 -1.31
CA GLY A 531 47.83 -22.28 -0.98
C GLY A 531 48.33 -22.41 0.45
#